data_AF-A0A9P1M5M1-F1
#
_entry.id   AF-A0A9P1M5M1-F1
#
_cell.length_a   1.000
_cell.length_b   1.000
_cell.length_c   1.000
_cell.angle_alpha   90.00
_cell.angle_beta   90.00
_cell.angle_gamma   90.00
#
_symmetry.space_group_name_H-M   'P 1'
#
loop_
_entity.id
_entity.type
_entity.pdbx_description
1 polymer ?
#
loop_
_entity_poly.entity_id
_entity_poly.type
_entity_poly.pdbx_seq_one_letter_code
_entity_poly.pdbx_strand_id
1 'polypeptide(L)'
;MPSVPSETIGALAVSESSLDSGTDGTGTGNSHSMTDSVRCDLLADCTAEWLSSMEALRKDLVRSVPAHCALHCFGAALRGQMGQSASKMSLYGMSKETDIIDEFWSHSWHSEPWKKVLCLLFLKNGVAAAVAGTVACLVGCALTIDGSLPNGVPFEGISLWGTALGIFSYLLTLLLWRPWKSVFLDIGCINQEDASAKTQGILSMGGILKQSRTMLVLWDVTWVQRLWCIFEFAAFLKSRGSTMAKTPLIRPILFGACALTIFGFTCMVMFVMIFLFSLGFRAALLPSVGAIFFFILYPAAVTFRDYFWSMDTLAEQLRNFCIANSKCHCCSTGHPDRSVPCDREIVLRCIRRWFGSEKTFEDTVRALLPSLFAEQLGRFGFPYWLLLVATCPMLWSLLDLTVSHWLRGDHFWQFWLGASGGWWLGAHPFAAGLFFYGAKVLRAPARSRLRDVLKNLCVIALNLPVLVLTFGLNEILIIFQMPTYLTAIIAGSIHISLAVTLWFSPFGLRHRSSGTLEQEAPAVATDGMDESAGI
;
A
#
# COMPACT_ATOMS: atom_id res chain seq x y z
N MET A 1 -5.06 40.58 0.11
CA MET A 1 -5.46 39.19 0.39
C MET A 1 -6.82 39.23 1.05
N PRO A 2 -7.83 38.49 0.57
CA PRO A 2 -9.10 38.41 1.28
C PRO A 2 -8.83 37.73 2.63
N SER A 3 -8.99 38.48 3.72
CA SER A 3 -8.97 37.90 5.06
C SER A 3 -10.19 37.01 5.20
N VAL A 4 -10.00 35.74 5.60
CA VAL A 4 -11.12 34.91 6.06
C VAL A 4 -11.86 35.70 7.13
N PRO A 5 -13.17 35.95 7.00
CA PRO A 5 -13.90 36.69 8.01
C PRO A 5 -13.67 36.00 9.36
N SER A 6 -13.20 36.76 10.36
CA SER A 6 -13.03 36.24 11.73
C SER A 6 -14.32 35.62 12.25
N GLU A 7 -15.46 36.11 11.77
CA GLU A 7 -16.80 35.55 11.98
C GLU A 7 -16.96 34.12 11.43
N THR A 8 -16.34 33.76 10.31
CA THR A 8 -16.40 32.38 9.75
C THR A 8 -15.62 31.41 10.64
N ILE A 9 -14.43 31.80 11.09
CA ILE A 9 -13.62 30.98 12.00
C ILE A 9 -14.30 30.87 13.37
N GLY A 10 -14.85 31.96 13.89
CA GLY A 10 -15.59 32.00 15.14
C GLY A 10 -16.86 31.15 15.10
N ALA A 11 -17.65 31.25 14.02
CA ALA A 11 -18.89 30.48 13.86
C ALA A 11 -18.63 28.97 13.78
N LEU A 12 -17.59 28.54 13.06
CA LEU A 12 -17.22 27.12 12.95
C LEU A 12 -16.62 26.56 14.26
N ALA A 13 -15.91 27.37 15.04
CA ALA A 13 -15.30 26.94 16.30
C ALA A 13 -16.33 26.85 17.46
N VAL A 14 -17.30 27.74 17.51
CA VAL A 14 -18.32 27.79 18.58
C VAL A 14 -19.28 26.59 18.50
N SER A 15 -19.67 26.16 17.30
CA SER A 15 -20.61 25.05 17.11
C SER A 15 -20.12 23.68 17.60
N GLU A 16 -18.81 23.41 17.50
CA GLU A 16 -18.24 22.15 18.03
C GLU A 16 -18.25 22.12 19.56
N SER A 17 -18.10 23.26 20.24
CA SER A 17 -18.11 23.34 21.71
C SER A 17 -19.50 23.16 22.34
N SER A 18 -20.57 23.52 21.61
CA SER A 18 -21.95 23.42 22.07
C SER A 18 -22.56 22.02 21.95
N LEU A 19 -21.89 21.08 21.26
CA LEU A 19 -22.36 19.68 21.13
C LEU A 19 -22.19 18.87 22.43
N ASP A 20 -21.47 19.37 23.43
CA ASP A 20 -21.27 18.71 24.74
C ASP A 20 -22.20 19.23 25.87
N SER A 21 -23.00 20.28 25.63
CA SER A 21 -23.88 20.86 26.65
C SER A 21 -25.35 20.78 26.25
N GLY A 22 -26.02 19.68 26.59
CA GLY A 22 -27.45 19.50 26.40
C GLY A 22 -28.26 20.37 27.38
N THR A 23 -28.96 21.37 26.88
CA THR A 23 -30.04 22.04 27.61
C THR A 23 -31.21 22.36 26.68
N ASP A 24 -32.38 21.82 27.02
CA ASP A 24 -33.68 22.02 26.37
C ASP A 24 -34.20 23.45 26.58
N GLY A 25 -34.62 24.09 25.48
CA GLY A 25 -35.31 25.38 25.50
C GLY A 25 -36.39 25.43 24.42
N THR A 26 -37.64 25.22 24.81
CA THR A 26 -38.83 25.37 23.97
C THR A 26 -39.20 26.85 23.84
N GLY A 27 -39.13 27.42 22.63
CA GLY A 27 -39.54 28.80 22.36
C GLY A 27 -39.87 29.04 20.89
N THR A 28 -41.08 29.51 20.64
CA THR A 28 -41.74 29.77 19.35
C THR A 28 -41.03 30.82 18.48
N GLY A 29 -40.78 30.53 17.19
CA GLY A 29 -40.32 31.56 16.23
C GLY A 29 -40.19 31.06 14.78
N ASN A 30 -41.22 31.29 13.96
CA ASN A 30 -41.24 30.88 12.54
C ASN A 30 -40.55 31.90 11.59
N SER A 31 -40.11 33.06 12.08
CA SER A 31 -39.41 34.10 11.31
C SER A 31 -37.88 34.01 11.38
N HIS A 32 -37.32 33.21 12.30
CA HIS A 32 -35.86 33.01 12.41
C HIS A 32 -35.30 31.98 11.41
N SER A 33 -36.12 31.05 10.92
CA SER A 33 -35.64 29.95 10.08
C SER A 33 -35.12 30.39 8.70
N MET A 34 -35.65 31.48 8.15
CA MET A 34 -35.25 31.98 6.83
C MET A 34 -33.95 32.78 6.86
N THR A 35 -33.65 33.48 7.97
CA THR A 35 -32.36 34.18 8.14
C THR A 35 -31.23 33.22 8.39
N ASP A 36 -31.50 32.12 9.11
CA ASP A 36 -30.48 31.13 9.46
C ASP A 36 -30.06 30.30 8.23
N SER A 37 -30.99 29.94 7.34
CA SER A 37 -30.67 29.22 6.12
C SER A 37 -29.78 30.04 5.16
N VAL A 38 -30.09 31.33 4.98
CA VAL A 38 -29.29 32.24 4.15
C VAL A 38 -27.90 32.43 4.75
N ARG A 39 -27.78 32.55 6.07
CA ARG A 39 -26.49 32.67 6.75
C ARG A 39 -25.64 31.41 6.57
N CYS A 40 -26.23 30.22 6.73
CA CYS A 40 -25.52 28.96 6.52
C CYS A 40 -25.04 28.80 5.08
N ASP A 41 -25.86 29.20 4.11
CA ASP A 41 -25.53 29.16 2.69
C ASP A 41 -24.34 30.06 2.35
N LEU A 42 -24.34 31.30 2.84
CA LEU A 42 -23.22 32.24 2.71
C LEU A 42 -21.94 31.71 3.37
N LEU A 43 -22.05 31.11 4.56
CA LEU A 43 -20.91 30.51 5.25
C LEU A 43 -20.34 29.31 4.47
N ALA A 44 -21.19 28.47 3.86
CA ALA A 44 -20.75 27.40 2.97
C ALA A 44 -20.00 27.95 1.75
N ASP A 45 -20.49 29.03 1.14
CA ASP A 45 -19.83 29.66 -0.01
C ASP A 45 -18.47 30.26 0.35
N CYS A 46 -18.38 31.02 1.44
CA CYS A 46 -17.11 31.57 1.90
C CYS A 46 -16.11 30.47 2.27
N THR A 47 -16.58 29.41 2.92
CA THR A 47 -15.72 28.28 3.31
C THR A 47 -15.22 27.51 2.08
N ALA A 48 -16.11 27.26 1.12
CA ALA A 48 -15.75 26.60 -0.13
C ALA A 48 -14.80 27.47 -0.97
N GLU A 49 -15.00 28.80 -0.98
CA GLU A 49 -14.09 29.75 -1.61
C GLU A 49 -12.69 29.64 -1.04
N TRP A 50 -12.59 29.72 0.28
CA TRP A 50 -11.33 29.61 0.98
C TRP A 50 -10.63 28.27 0.69
N LEU A 51 -11.31 27.14 0.89
CA LEU A 51 -10.74 25.82 0.63
C LEU A 51 -10.32 25.67 -0.84
N SER A 52 -11.09 26.24 -1.77
CA SER A 52 -10.79 26.17 -3.20
C SER A 52 -9.56 26.98 -3.61
N SER A 53 -9.16 27.99 -2.83
CA SER A 53 -7.92 28.76 -3.05
C SER A 53 -6.65 27.91 -2.87
N MET A 54 -6.76 26.77 -2.16
CA MET A 54 -5.64 25.89 -1.83
C MET A 54 -4.52 26.62 -1.08
N GLU A 55 -4.90 27.59 -0.23
CA GLU A 55 -4.00 28.28 0.68
C GLU A 55 -4.18 27.75 2.11
N ALA A 56 -3.11 27.78 2.90
CA ALA A 56 -3.18 27.49 4.32
C ALA A 56 -3.55 28.78 5.06
N LEU A 57 -4.40 28.70 6.09
CA LEU A 57 -4.82 29.89 6.85
C LEU A 57 -3.62 30.58 7.49
N ARG A 58 -2.67 29.80 7.98
CA ARG A 58 -1.39 30.25 8.52
C ARG A 58 -0.32 29.23 8.17
N LYS A 59 0.94 29.67 8.07
CA LYS A 59 2.06 28.79 7.73
C LYS A 59 2.33 27.72 8.81
N ASP A 60 2.11 28.06 10.08
CA ASP A 60 2.29 27.15 11.23
C ASP A 60 1.29 25.99 11.28
N LEU A 61 0.20 26.08 10.50
CA LEU A 61 -0.79 25.01 10.34
C LEU A 61 -0.34 23.96 9.33
N VAL A 62 0.66 24.26 8.48
CA VAL A 62 1.27 23.24 7.63
C VAL A 62 2.28 22.47 8.45
N ARG A 63 1.83 21.32 8.94
CA ARG A 63 2.62 20.46 9.81
C ARG A 63 2.82 19.09 9.19
N SER A 64 3.92 18.46 9.56
CA SER A 64 4.21 17.08 9.21
C SER A 64 4.79 16.34 10.39
N VAL A 65 4.61 15.03 10.41
CA VAL A 65 5.20 14.13 11.38
C VAL A 65 6.17 13.19 10.66
N PRO A 66 7.32 12.81 11.23
CA PRO A 66 8.16 11.77 10.63
C PRO A 66 7.39 10.45 10.51
N ALA A 67 7.51 9.74 9.39
CA ALA A 67 6.78 8.49 9.16
C ALA A 67 6.97 7.44 10.27
N HIS A 68 8.15 7.36 10.89
CA HIS A 68 8.40 6.44 12.01
C HIS A 68 7.62 6.79 13.28
N CYS A 69 7.32 8.07 13.52
CA CYS A 69 6.49 8.50 14.64
C CYS A 69 5.02 8.12 14.39
N ALA A 70 4.54 8.29 13.16
CA ALA A 70 3.20 7.83 12.76
C ALA A 70 3.03 6.30 12.87
N LEU A 71 4.12 5.55 12.70
CA LEU A 71 4.18 4.08 12.84
C LEU A 71 4.61 3.61 14.24
N HIS A 72 4.82 4.52 15.18
CA HIS A 72 5.25 4.18 16.54
C HIS A 72 4.26 3.20 17.22
N CYS A 73 4.79 2.27 18.01
CA CYS A 73 4.03 1.19 18.66
C CYS A 73 3.09 0.46 17.69
N PHE A 74 3.60 0.06 16.52
CA PHE A 74 2.84 -0.59 15.43
C PHE A 74 1.69 0.28 14.89
N GLY A 75 1.93 1.58 14.74
CA GLY A 75 0.94 2.54 14.28
C GLY A 75 -0.20 2.75 15.27
N ALA A 76 0.13 2.99 16.55
CA ALA A 76 -0.86 3.30 17.58
C ALA A 76 -1.81 4.43 17.17
N ALA A 77 -1.30 5.43 16.43
CA ALA A 77 -2.09 6.51 15.83
C ALA A 77 -3.20 6.00 14.90
N LEU A 78 -2.89 5.03 14.04
CA LEU A 78 -3.82 4.45 13.07
C LEU A 78 -4.83 3.48 13.70
N ARG A 79 -4.53 2.94 14.89
CA ARG A 79 -5.42 2.00 15.59
C ARG A 79 -6.57 2.66 16.33
N GLY A 80 -6.60 3.99 16.43
CA GLY A 80 -7.59 4.70 17.23
C GLY A 80 -7.50 4.42 18.74
N GLN A 81 -6.49 3.64 19.18
CA GLN A 81 -6.22 3.37 20.59
C GLN A 81 -5.65 4.58 21.33
N MET A 82 -5.40 5.69 20.64
CA MET A 82 -5.15 7.01 21.24
C MET A 82 -6.45 7.67 21.74
N GLY A 83 -7.36 6.89 22.35
CA GLY A 83 -8.57 7.41 23.00
C GLY A 83 -8.27 8.18 24.30
N GLN A 84 -7.03 8.12 24.81
CA GLN A 84 -6.58 8.97 25.89
C GLN A 84 -5.94 10.25 25.31
N SER A 85 -6.54 11.40 25.63
CA SER A 85 -6.11 12.77 25.27
C SER A 85 -4.58 12.95 25.35
N ALA A 86 -3.94 12.46 26.43
CA ALA A 86 -2.49 12.51 26.62
C ALA A 86 -1.66 11.95 25.44
N SER A 87 -2.16 10.94 24.71
CA SER A 87 -1.42 10.36 23.58
C SER A 87 -1.63 11.10 22.25
N LYS A 88 -2.80 11.73 22.03
CA LYS A 88 -3.05 12.58 20.85
C LYS A 88 -2.23 13.86 20.91
N MET A 89 -2.20 14.49 22.09
CA MET A 89 -1.32 15.63 22.36
C MET A 89 0.15 15.27 22.17
N SER A 90 0.55 14.04 22.52
CA SER A 90 1.92 13.57 22.26
C SER A 90 2.24 13.52 20.76
N LEU A 91 1.32 13.06 19.91
CA LEU A 91 1.59 12.94 18.47
C LEU A 91 1.56 14.29 17.76
N TYR A 92 0.60 15.16 18.10
CA TYR A 92 0.60 16.53 17.60
C TYR A 92 1.84 17.30 18.04
N GLY A 93 2.28 17.12 19.29
CA GLY A 93 3.54 17.67 19.79
C GLY A 93 4.79 17.13 19.08
N MET A 94 4.72 15.94 18.47
CA MET A 94 5.78 15.40 17.62
C MET A 94 5.75 15.92 16.17
N SER A 95 4.64 16.52 15.73
CA SER A 95 4.58 17.18 14.43
C SER A 95 5.34 18.49 14.44
N LYS A 96 5.91 18.87 13.29
CA LYS A 96 6.66 20.11 13.11
C LYS A 96 6.11 20.89 11.93
N GLU A 97 6.13 22.21 12.08
CA GLU A 97 5.85 23.15 10.99
C GLU A 97 6.82 22.91 9.85
N THR A 98 6.33 22.95 8.62
CA THR A 98 7.15 22.73 7.42
C THR A 98 6.56 23.48 6.24
N ASP A 99 7.42 23.96 5.34
CA ASP A 99 6.98 24.54 4.06
C ASP A 99 6.64 23.46 3.02
N ILE A 100 7.15 22.22 3.22
CA ILE A 100 7.01 21.12 2.27
C ILE A 100 6.77 19.82 3.03
N ILE A 101 5.78 19.07 2.56
CA ILE A 101 5.46 17.73 3.07
C ILE A 101 5.91 16.72 2.02
N ASP A 102 6.70 15.71 2.38
CA ASP A 102 7.18 14.75 1.40
C ASP A 102 6.05 13.83 0.90
N GLU A 103 5.10 13.46 1.76
CA GLU A 103 3.97 12.60 1.40
C GLU A 103 2.71 12.85 2.24
N PHE A 104 1.57 12.95 1.58
CA PHE A 104 0.25 13.00 2.23
C PHE A 104 -0.34 11.59 2.35
N TRP A 105 -0.74 11.15 3.54
CA TRP A 105 -1.38 9.84 3.73
C TRP A 105 -2.90 9.97 3.77
N SER A 106 -3.56 9.67 2.64
CA SER A 106 -5.02 9.57 2.59
C SER A 106 -5.46 8.14 2.88
N HIS A 107 -6.42 8.00 3.80
CA HIS A 107 -6.92 6.70 4.23
C HIS A 107 -8.33 6.83 4.80
N SER A 108 -9.09 5.72 4.81
CA SER A 108 -10.35 5.65 5.54
C SER A 108 -10.10 5.16 6.96
N TRP A 109 -10.80 5.72 7.96
CA TRP A 109 -10.74 5.26 9.34
C TRP A 109 -11.54 3.98 9.62
N HIS A 110 -12.39 3.53 8.68
CA HIS A 110 -13.31 2.40 8.89
C HIS A 110 -12.67 1.01 8.70
N SER A 111 -11.57 0.92 7.96
CA SER A 111 -10.91 -0.36 7.72
C SER A 111 -9.97 -0.75 8.86
N GLU A 112 -9.77 -2.06 9.02
CA GLU A 112 -8.93 -2.65 10.06
C GLU A 112 -7.53 -2.02 10.09
N PRO A 113 -7.14 -1.37 11.20
CA PRO A 113 -5.91 -0.62 11.29
C PRO A 113 -4.64 -1.42 11.01
N TRP A 114 -4.57 -2.68 11.47
CA TRP A 114 -3.37 -3.50 11.33
C TRP A 114 -2.99 -3.72 9.86
N LYS A 115 -3.97 -3.79 8.94
CA LYS A 115 -3.73 -3.93 7.49
C LYS A 115 -2.97 -2.71 6.96
N LYS A 116 -3.40 -1.49 7.33
CA LYS A 116 -2.71 -0.23 6.99
C LYS A 116 -1.30 -0.19 7.54
N VAL A 117 -1.13 -0.59 8.81
CA VAL A 117 0.16 -0.61 9.50
C VAL A 117 1.13 -1.56 8.78
N LEU A 118 0.72 -2.79 8.47
CA LEU A 118 1.57 -3.72 7.74
C LEU A 118 1.90 -3.21 6.33
N CYS A 119 0.93 -2.62 5.64
CA CYS A 119 1.15 -1.99 4.34
C CYS A 119 2.21 -0.89 4.42
N LEU A 120 2.08 0.03 5.39
CA LEU A 120 3.02 1.12 5.60
C LEU A 120 4.40 0.64 6.06
N LEU A 121 4.49 -0.31 7.00
CA LEU A 121 5.77 -0.89 7.42
C LEU A 121 6.52 -1.47 6.23
N PHE A 122 5.84 -2.27 5.40
CA PHE A 122 6.47 -2.84 4.22
C PHE A 122 6.85 -1.77 3.18
N LEU A 123 5.97 -0.81 2.90
CA LEU A 123 6.25 0.27 1.92
C LEU A 123 7.37 1.22 2.37
N LYS A 124 7.52 1.47 3.68
CA LYS A 124 8.51 2.42 4.21
C LYS A 124 9.82 1.78 4.63
N ASN A 125 9.77 0.54 5.11
CA ASN A 125 10.93 -0.14 5.70
C ASN A 125 11.39 -1.35 4.88
N GLY A 126 10.57 -1.88 3.95
CA GLY A 126 10.86 -3.13 3.24
C GLY A 126 12.18 -3.12 2.44
N VAL A 127 12.47 -2.04 1.71
CA VAL A 127 13.73 -1.92 0.96
C VAL A 127 14.94 -1.86 1.90
N ALA A 128 14.87 -1.05 2.96
CA ALA A 128 15.92 -0.99 3.96
C ALA A 128 16.13 -2.35 4.64
N ALA A 129 15.04 -3.07 4.93
CA ALA A 129 15.07 -4.41 5.50
C ALA A 129 15.72 -5.43 4.55
N ALA A 130 15.40 -5.40 3.26
CA ALA A 130 16.04 -6.26 2.26
C ALA A 130 17.55 -5.98 2.13
N VAL A 131 17.95 -4.71 2.13
CA VAL A 131 19.37 -4.31 2.08
C VAL A 131 20.09 -4.75 3.35
N ALA A 132 19.57 -4.42 4.53
CA ALA A 132 20.17 -4.79 5.81
C ALA A 132 20.24 -6.32 6.01
N GLY A 133 19.20 -7.05 5.59
CA GLY A 133 19.18 -8.50 5.60
C GLY A 133 20.22 -9.09 4.65
N THR A 134 20.36 -8.54 3.44
CA THR A 134 21.36 -9.01 2.47
C THR A 134 22.78 -8.73 2.95
N VAL A 135 23.05 -7.56 3.53
CA VAL A 135 24.37 -7.25 4.13
C VAL A 135 24.67 -8.21 5.28
N ALA A 136 23.71 -8.44 6.19
CA ALA A 136 23.90 -9.38 7.30
C ALA A 136 24.12 -10.82 6.83
N CYS A 137 23.44 -11.24 5.75
CA CYS A 137 23.69 -12.52 5.10
C CYS A 137 25.12 -12.63 4.57
N LEU A 138 25.61 -11.63 3.84
CA LEU A 138 26.98 -11.61 3.32
C LEU A 138 28.02 -11.63 4.44
N VAL A 139 27.77 -10.95 5.56
CA VAL A 139 28.62 -11.02 6.76
C VAL A 139 28.62 -12.43 7.34
N GLY A 140 27.45 -13.07 7.48
CA GLY A 140 27.34 -14.46 7.91
C GLY A 140 28.14 -15.41 7.02
N CYS A 141 27.98 -15.29 5.70
CA CYS A 141 28.76 -16.03 4.72
C CYS A 141 30.27 -15.84 4.88
N ALA A 142 30.74 -14.60 5.03
CA ALA A 142 32.16 -14.29 5.20
C ALA A 142 32.73 -14.88 6.49
N LEU A 143 32.00 -14.77 7.61
CA LEU A 143 32.40 -15.34 8.90
C LEU A 143 32.45 -16.88 8.87
N THR A 144 31.56 -17.53 8.11
CA THR A 144 31.65 -18.97 7.86
C THR A 144 32.89 -19.32 7.03
N ILE A 145 33.19 -18.53 5.98
CA ILE A 145 34.38 -18.77 5.13
C ILE A 145 35.68 -18.66 5.92
N ASP A 146 35.76 -17.67 6.81
CA ASP A 146 36.91 -17.44 7.70
C ASP A 146 37.05 -18.51 8.80
N GLY A 147 36.02 -19.34 9.01
CA GLY A 147 35.99 -20.35 10.07
C GLY A 147 35.62 -19.79 11.45
N SER A 148 35.33 -18.48 11.54
CA SER A 148 34.78 -17.84 12.74
C SER A 148 33.39 -18.37 13.13
N LEU A 149 32.60 -18.80 12.14
CA LEU A 149 31.35 -19.53 12.35
C LEU A 149 31.47 -20.96 11.84
N PRO A 150 30.86 -21.95 12.52
CA PRO A 150 30.95 -23.34 12.11
C PRO A 150 30.25 -23.55 10.76
N ASN A 151 30.94 -24.23 9.85
CA ASN A 151 30.36 -24.72 8.61
C ASN A 151 29.52 -25.97 8.90
N GLY A 152 28.23 -25.78 9.17
CA GLY A 152 27.29 -26.86 9.46
C GLY A 152 26.63 -26.76 10.83
N VAL A 153 25.30 -26.86 10.82
CA VAL A 153 24.57 -27.55 11.91
C VAL A 153 24.92 -29.05 11.88
N PRO A 154 24.68 -29.84 12.95
CA PRO A 154 25.15 -31.25 13.07
C PRO A 154 24.71 -32.22 11.96
N PHE A 155 23.93 -31.79 10.97
CA PHE A 155 23.49 -32.60 9.84
C PHE A 155 24.03 -32.01 8.54
N GLU A 156 25.03 -32.68 7.98
CA GLU A 156 25.51 -32.55 6.59
C GLU A 156 26.29 -31.29 6.19
N GLY A 157 26.82 -30.49 7.12
CA GLY A 157 27.85 -29.48 6.79
C GLY A 157 27.35 -28.32 5.91
N ILE A 158 26.07 -27.97 5.99
CA ILE A 158 25.50 -26.75 5.37
C ILE A 158 25.46 -25.64 6.42
N SER A 159 26.10 -24.51 6.13
CA SER A 159 26.01 -23.28 6.93
C SER A 159 24.64 -22.62 6.73
N LEU A 160 23.99 -22.19 7.81
CA LEU A 160 22.72 -21.44 7.79
C LEU A 160 22.85 -20.04 8.39
N TRP A 161 24.08 -19.63 8.69
CA TRP A 161 24.35 -18.38 9.37
C TRP A 161 24.01 -17.17 8.51
N GLY A 162 24.24 -17.21 7.20
CA GLY A 162 23.89 -16.12 6.29
C GLY A 162 22.38 -15.88 6.30
N THR A 163 21.59 -16.92 6.13
CA THR A 163 20.13 -16.86 6.14
C THR A 163 19.57 -16.44 7.49
N ALA A 164 20.07 -17.02 8.58
CA ALA A 164 19.61 -16.68 9.92
C ALA A 164 19.86 -15.21 10.26
N LEU A 165 21.08 -14.71 10.00
CA LEU A 165 21.44 -13.30 10.20
C LEU A 165 20.65 -12.38 9.26
N GLY A 166 20.43 -12.81 8.01
CA GLY A 166 19.64 -12.08 7.03
C GLY A 166 18.18 -11.92 7.45
N ILE A 167 17.52 -13.00 7.84
CA ILE A 167 16.12 -12.98 8.34
C ILE A 167 16.02 -12.13 9.60
N PHE A 168 16.93 -12.32 10.56
CA PHE A 168 16.92 -11.55 11.81
C PHE A 168 17.09 -10.05 11.54
N SER A 169 18.09 -9.67 10.75
CA SER A 169 18.35 -8.28 10.36
C SER A 169 17.19 -7.68 9.56
N TYR A 170 16.58 -8.45 8.65
CA TYR A 170 15.42 -8.01 7.89
C TYR A 170 14.22 -7.72 8.81
N LEU A 171 13.85 -8.63 9.70
CA LEU A 171 12.72 -8.43 10.60
C LEU A 171 12.98 -7.29 11.58
N LEU A 172 14.19 -7.21 12.15
CA LEU A 172 14.58 -6.12 13.04
C LEU A 172 14.48 -4.77 12.32
N THR A 173 15.01 -4.69 11.10
CA THR A 173 14.96 -3.47 10.28
C THR A 173 13.52 -3.16 9.85
N LEU A 174 12.73 -4.14 9.43
CA LEU A 174 11.34 -3.92 9.04
C LEU A 174 10.53 -3.30 10.20
N LEU A 175 10.77 -3.76 11.43
CA LEU A 175 10.03 -3.33 12.62
C LEU A 175 10.58 -2.05 13.25
N LEU A 176 11.90 -1.87 13.27
CA LEU A 176 12.56 -0.81 14.03
C LEU A 176 13.19 0.28 13.16
N TRP A 177 13.23 0.13 11.83
CA TRP A 177 13.71 1.17 10.93
C TRP A 177 12.88 2.43 11.11
N ARG A 178 13.57 3.57 11.18
CA ARG A 178 12.97 4.87 11.40
C ARG A 178 12.95 5.66 10.09
N PRO A 179 11.92 5.52 9.24
CA PRO A 179 11.79 6.35 8.06
C PRO A 179 11.63 7.83 8.48
N TRP A 180 12.49 8.68 7.94
CA TRP A 180 12.55 10.12 8.23
C TRP A 180 11.69 10.97 7.29
N LYS A 181 11.08 10.36 6.27
CA LYS A 181 10.18 11.05 5.32
C LYS A 181 9.11 11.82 6.09
N SER A 182 8.93 13.10 5.78
CA SER A 182 7.92 13.94 6.42
C SER A 182 6.54 13.59 5.85
N VAL A 183 5.61 13.19 6.72
CA VAL A 183 4.28 12.76 6.29
C VAL A 183 3.19 13.59 6.93
N PHE A 184 2.16 13.89 6.16
CA PHE A 184 0.92 14.39 6.72
C PHE A 184 0.03 13.21 7.09
N LEU A 185 -0.37 13.18 8.36
CA LEU A 185 -1.40 12.31 8.88
C LEU A 185 -2.31 13.17 9.76
N ASP A 186 -3.59 13.25 9.40
CA ASP A 186 -4.62 14.08 10.03
C ASP A 186 -4.57 14.07 11.57
N ILE A 187 -4.58 12.89 12.19
CA ILE A 187 -4.57 12.75 13.66
C ILE A 187 -3.28 13.29 14.32
N GLY A 188 -2.17 13.35 13.58
CA GLY A 188 -0.88 13.81 14.09
C GLY A 188 -0.53 15.25 13.69
N CYS A 189 -1.14 15.79 12.64
CA CYS A 189 -0.76 17.09 12.07
C CYS A 189 -1.82 18.18 12.31
N ILE A 190 -3.05 17.80 12.67
CA ILE A 190 -4.12 18.71 13.09
C ILE A 190 -4.31 18.56 14.60
N ASN A 191 -4.43 19.67 15.31
CA ASN A 191 -4.75 19.64 16.74
C ASN A 191 -6.15 19.05 16.91
N GLN A 192 -6.26 17.89 17.56
CA GLN A 192 -7.51 17.15 17.73
C GLN A 192 -8.27 17.53 19.01
N GLU A 193 -7.69 18.35 19.88
CA GLU A 193 -8.23 18.68 21.21
C GLU A 193 -8.88 20.06 21.25
N ASP A 194 -8.25 21.05 20.62
CA ASP A 194 -8.83 22.39 20.47
C ASP A 194 -9.68 22.46 19.19
N ALA A 195 -11.00 22.60 19.36
CA ALA A 195 -11.98 22.71 18.28
C ALA A 195 -11.66 23.87 17.30
N SER A 196 -11.12 24.99 17.80
CA SER A 196 -10.73 26.12 16.96
C SER A 196 -9.51 25.77 16.11
N ALA A 197 -8.44 25.26 16.74
CA ALA A 197 -7.25 24.83 16.02
C ALA A 197 -7.52 23.67 15.04
N LYS A 198 -8.43 22.75 15.39
CA LYS A 198 -8.89 21.68 14.51
C LYS A 198 -9.56 22.23 13.26
N THR A 199 -10.52 23.14 13.46
CA THR A 199 -11.21 23.85 12.37
C THR A 199 -10.22 24.58 11.48
N GLN A 200 -9.26 25.32 12.05
CA GLN A 200 -8.22 26.00 11.28
C GLN A 200 -7.34 25.03 10.47
N GLY A 201 -7.02 23.86 11.05
CA GLY A 201 -6.30 22.80 10.36
C GLY A 201 -7.08 22.22 9.17
N ILE A 202 -8.39 21.97 9.35
CA ILE A 202 -9.28 21.51 8.28
C ILE A 202 -9.40 22.56 7.17
N LEU A 203 -9.58 23.83 7.53
CA LEU A 203 -9.63 24.95 6.58
C LEU A 203 -8.31 25.15 5.82
N SER A 204 -7.19 24.63 6.35
CA SER A 204 -5.87 24.67 5.71
C SER A 204 -5.57 23.43 4.85
N MET A 205 -6.49 22.48 4.75
CA MET A 205 -6.27 21.19 4.06
C MET A 205 -5.87 21.35 2.59
N GLY A 206 -6.49 22.30 1.87
CA GLY A 206 -6.13 22.60 0.48
C GLY A 206 -4.67 23.05 0.33
N GLY A 207 -4.22 23.94 1.23
CA GLY A 207 -2.82 24.38 1.30
C GLY A 207 -1.84 23.26 1.65
N ILE A 208 -2.21 22.40 2.61
CA ILE A 208 -1.42 21.22 3.02
C ILE A 208 -1.23 20.26 1.83
N LEU A 209 -2.29 19.97 1.07
CA LEU A 209 -2.23 19.11 -0.11
C LEU A 209 -1.39 19.74 -1.23
N LYS A 210 -1.52 21.04 -1.46
CA LYS A 210 -0.68 21.80 -2.41
C LYS A 210 0.81 21.68 -2.08
N GLN A 211 1.16 21.75 -0.79
CA GLN A 211 2.53 21.63 -0.27
C GLN A 211 3.05 20.19 -0.17
N SER A 212 2.20 19.18 -0.40
CA SER A 212 2.57 17.75 -0.31
C SER A 212 3.12 17.20 -1.62
N ARG A 213 4.41 16.88 -1.69
CA ARG A 213 5.10 16.42 -2.92
C ARG A 213 4.46 15.18 -3.56
N THR A 214 4.05 14.23 -2.74
CA THR A 214 3.42 12.97 -3.16
C THR A 214 2.19 12.70 -2.31
N MET A 215 1.27 11.87 -2.80
CA MET A 215 0.10 11.40 -2.05
C MET A 215 0.13 9.87 -2.03
N LEU A 216 0.05 9.26 -0.86
CA LEU A 216 -0.16 7.83 -0.69
C LEU A 216 -1.62 7.61 -0.29
N VAL A 217 -2.37 6.94 -1.15
CA VAL A 217 -3.73 6.49 -0.89
C VAL A 217 -3.67 5.04 -0.39
N LEU A 218 -3.93 4.86 0.90
CA LEU A 218 -4.11 3.54 1.51
C LEU A 218 -5.53 3.08 1.25
N TRP A 219 -5.69 2.32 0.17
CA TRP A 219 -7.00 2.00 -0.36
C TRP A 219 -7.64 0.79 0.34
N ASP A 220 -8.89 0.97 0.72
CA ASP A 220 -9.81 -0.10 1.09
C ASP A 220 -11.20 0.14 0.48
N VAL A 221 -12.09 -0.84 0.58
CA VAL A 221 -13.45 -0.81 -0.01
C VAL A 221 -14.33 0.35 0.48
N THR A 222 -13.95 1.05 1.56
CA THR A 222 -14.66 2.20 2.10
C THR A 222 -14.04 3.54 1.69
N TRP A 223 -12.82 3.58 1.16
CA TRP A 223 -12.10 4.83 0.87
C TRP A 223 -12.86 5.72 -0.12
N VAL A 224 -13.31 5.18 -1.25
CA VAL A 224 -14.14 5.92 -2.24
C VAL A 224 -15.49 6.36 -1.71
N GLN A 225 -15.97 5.70 -0.64
CA GLN A 225 -17.22 6.05 -0.01
C GLN A 225 -17.05 7.23 0.96
N ARG A 226 -15.85 7.78 1.16
CA ARG A 226 -15.61 8.86 2.11
C ARG A 226 -15.43 10.18 1.37
N LEU A 227 -16.37 11.10 1.58
CA LEU A 227 -16.38 12.39 0.89
C LEU A 227 -15.06 13.16 1.08
N TRP A 228 -14.54 13.24 2.30
CA TRP A 228 -13.28 13.93 2.58
C TRP A 228 -12.07 13.27 1.92
N CYS A 229 -12.01 11.94 1.83
CA CYS A 229 -10.94 11.25 1.10
C CYS A 229 -10.98 11.55 -0.41
N ILE A 230 -12.20 11.63 -0.98
CA ILE A 230 -12.41 12.04 -2.37
C ILE A 230 -12.02 13.51 -2.57
N PHE A 231 -12.36 14.39 -1.63
CA PHE A 231 -11.94 15.79 -1.64
C PHE A 231 -10.42 15.92 -1.60
N GLU A 232 -9.72 15.20 -0.71
CA GLU A 232 -8.25 15.20 -0.63
C GLU A 232 -7.63 14.80 -1.97
N PHE A 233 -8.18 13.76 -2.60
CA PHE A 233 -7.74 13.31 -3.91
C PHE A 233 -7.99 14.36 -4.99
N ALA A 234 -9.18 14.95 -5.03
CA ALA A 234 -9.56 16.02 -5.97
C ALA A 234 -8.64 17.25 -5.84
N ALA A 235 -8.42 17.69 -4.61
CA ALA A 235 -7.55 18.80 -4.26
C ALA A 235 -6.09 18.51 -4.67
N PHE A 236 -5.60 17.29 -4.40
CA PHE A 236 -4.27 16.89 -4.83
C PHE A 236 -4.12 16.96 -6.35
N LEU A 237 -5.06 16.38 -7.11
CA LEU A 237 -5.06 16.46 -8.57
C LEU A 237 -5.10 17.91 -9.07
N LYS A 238 -5.98 18.73 -8.51
CA LYS A 238 -6.09 20.15 -8.86
C LYS A 238 -4.77 20.89 -8.65
N SER A 239 -4.08 20.61 -7.53
CA SER A 239 -2.80 21.27 -7.19
C SER A 239 -1.64 20.91 -8.12
N ARG A 240 -1.74 19.79 -8.85
CA ARG A 240 -0.67 19.29 -9.73
C ARG A 240 -0.90 19.63 -11.21
N GLY A 241 -2.08 20.12 -11.57
CA GLY A 241 -2.43 20.46 -12.95
C GLY A 241 -2.39 19.23 -13.87
N SER A 242 -2.15 19.45 -15.16
CA SER A 242 -2.07 18.38 -16.17
C SER A 242 -0.73 17.64 -16.19
N THR A 243 0.24 18.04 -15.37
CA THR A 243 1.57 17.43 -15.39
C THR A 243 1.54 16.04 -14.76
N MET A 244 1.45 15.01 -15.61
CA MET A 244 1.44 13.58 -15.27
C MET A 244 2.63 13.09 -14.43
N ALA A 245 3.69 13.89 -14.24
CA ALA A 245 4.90 13.48 -13.53
C ALA A 245 4.73 13.26 -12.00
N LYS A 246 3.56 13.57 -11.42
CA LYS A 246 3.32 13.49 -9.96
C LYS A 246 1.98 12.84 -9.63
N THR A 247 1.79 11.60 -10.09
CA THR A 247 0.58 10.83 -9.82
C THR A 247 0.52 10.34 -8.37
N PRO A 248 -0.70 10.26 -7.78
CA PRO A 248 -0.89 9.72 -6.44
C PRO A 248 -0.56 8.23 -6.42
N LEU A 249 0.19 7.78 -5.40
CA LEU A 249 0.55 6.39 -5.19
C LEU A 249 -0.61 5.67 -4.50
N ILE A 250 -1.21 4.68 -5.15
CA ILE A 250 -2.35 3.96 -4.59
C ILE A 250 -1.97 2.54 -4.22
N ARG A 251 -2.19 2.16 -2.96
CA ARG A 251 -1.80 0.85 -2.44
C ARG A 251 -2.96 0.23 -1.66
N PRO A 252 -3.44 -0.97 -2.07
CA PRO A 252 -4.43 -1.69 -1.28
C PRO A 252 -3.88 -2.00 0.12
N ILE A 253 -4.69 -1.86 1.15
CA ILE A 253 -4.24 -2.09 2.54
C ILE A 253 -3.80 -3.54 2.80
N LEU A 254 -4.26 -4.51 2.00
CA LEU A 254 -3.84 -5.91 2.10
C LEU A 254 -2.43 -6.17 1.52
N PHE A 255 -1.83 -5.19 0.84
CA PHE A 255 -0.54 -5.32 0.19
C PHE A 255 0.58 -5.77 1.14
N GLY A 256 0.67 -5.17 2.33
CA GLY A 256 1.68 -5.55 3.33
C GLY A 256 1.49 -6.96 3.88
N ALA A 257 0.24 -7.40 4.07
CA ALA A 257 -0.06 -8.77 4.48
C ALA A 257 0.35 -9.78 3.40
N CYS A 258 0.04 -9.51 2.13
CA CYS A 258 0.50 -10.31 1.00
C CYS A 258 2.04 -10.42 0.95
N ALA A 259 2.74 -9.30 1.12
CA ALA A 259 4.20 -9.27 1.12
C ALA A 259 4.81 -10.10 2.26
N LEU A 260 4.28 -9.96 3.48
CA LEU A 260 4.74 -10.75 4.63
C LEU A 260 4.43 -12.24 4.49
N THR A 261 3.30 -12.59 3.87
CA THR A 261 3.00 -13.99 3.56
C THR A 261 3.98 -14.57 2.54
N ILE A 262 4.39 -13.81 1.51
CA ILE A 262 5.46 -14.22 0.59
C ILE A 262 6.78 -14.41 1.34
N PHE A 263 7.15 -13.46 2.20
CA PHE A 263 8.37 -13.54 3.00
C PHE A 263 8.38 -14.76 3.91
N GLY A 264 7.31 -14.97 4.68
CA GLY A 264 7.16 -16.15 5.55
C GLY A 264 7.17 -17.46 4.77
N PHE A 265 6.50 -17.50 3.61
CA PHE A 265 6.53 -18.65 2.72
C PHE A 265 7.96 -18.96 2.25
N THR A 266 8.70 -17.98 1.73
CA THR A 266 10.08 -18.19 1.26
C THR A 266 11.01 -18.68 2.37
N CYS A 267 10.92 -18.10 3.58
CA CYS A 267 11.68 -18.57 4.75
C CYS A 267 11.39 -20.05 5.03
N MET A 268 10.12 -20.46 5.05
CA MET A 268 9.78 -21.84 5.33
C MET A 268 10.20 -22.79 4.20
N VAL A 269 9.96 -22.43 2.93
CA VAL A 269 10.39 -23.27 1.80
C VAL A 269 11.87 -23.58 1.93
N MET A 270 12.69 -22.57 2.20
CA MET A 270 14.13 -22.80 2.36
C MET A 270 14.45 -23.65 3.58
N PHE A 271 13.80 -23.41 4.72
CA PHE A 271 13.96 -24.27 5.89
C PHE A 271 13.62 -25.75 5.59
N VAL A 272 12.51 -26.01 4.91
CA VAL A 272 12.10 -27.36 4.50
C VAL A 272 13.09 -27.97 3.51
N MET A 273 13.53 -27.21 2.50
CA MET A 273 14.48 -27.72 1.51
C MET A 273 15.81 -28.12 2.16
N ILE A 274 16.35 -27.28 3.02
CA ILE A 274 17.57 -27.57 3.79
C ILE A 274 17.36 -28.79 4.67
N PHE A 275 16.25 -28.83 5.43
CA PHE A 275 15.95 -29.93 6.33
C PHE A 275 15.80 -31.28 5.60
N LEU A 276 15.15 -31.28 4.43
CA LEU A 276 15.00 -32.48 3.61
C LEU A 276 16.30 -32.94 2.99
N PHE A 277 17.14 -32.00 2.55
CA PHE A 277 18.48 -32.30 2.08
C PHE A 277 19.27 -32.99 3.20
N SER A 278 19.29 -32.40 4.40
CA SER A 278 19.98 -32.91 5.59
C SER A 278 19.55 -34.30 6.09
N LEU A 279 18.35 -34.76 5.73
CA LEU A 279 17.86 -36.09 6.11
C LEU A 279 18.12 -37.17 5.03
N GLY A 280 18.72 -36.76 3.91
CA GLY A 280 18.87 -37.57 2.69
C GLY A 280 17.51 -37.97 2.15
N PHE A 281 16.92 -37.14 1.28
CA PHE A 281 15.56 -37.25 0.71
C PHE A 281 14.94 -38.67 0.80
N ARG A 282 14.22 -38.92 1.90
CA ARG A 282 13.51 -40.20 2.10
C ARG A 282 12.07 -40.02 1.64
N ALA A 283 11.60 -40.90 0.76
CA ALA A 283 10.21 -40.88 0.29
C ALA A 283 9.17 -40.84 1.44
N ALA A 284 9.51 -41.42 2.60
CA ALA A 284 8.71 -41.38 3.81
C ALA A 284 8.44 -39.96 4.38
N LEU A 285 9.27 -38.95 4.05
CA LEU A 285 9.11 -37.57 4.50
C LEU A 285 8.20 -36.74 3.58
N LEU A 286 7.88 -37.23 2.38
CA LEU A 286 7.10 -36.50 1.39
C LEU A 286 5.70 -36.07 1.88
N PRO A 287 4.95 -36.89 2.66
CA PRO A 287 3.67 -36.47 3.22
C PRO A 287 3.80 -35.31 4.22
N SER A 288 4.84 -35.32 5.07
CA SER A 288 5.10 -34.25 6.05
C SER A 288 5.45 -32.94 5.35
N VAL A 289 6.23 -33.01 4.28
CA VAL A 289 6.57 -31.86 3.42
C VAL A 289 5.31 -31.30 2.78
N GLY A 290 4.49 -32.16 2.16
CA GLY A 290 3.21 -31.76 1.58
C GLY A 290 2.29 -31.09 2.60
N ALA A 291 2.21 -31.61 3.83
CA ALA A 291 1.45 -31.01 4.91
C ALA A 291 1.98 -29.62 5.31
N ILE A 292 3.29 -29.45 5.44
CA ILE A 292 3.91 -28.15 5.74
C ILE A 292 3.61 -27.12 4.64
N PHE A 293 3.81 -27.49 3.38
CA PHE A 293 3.48 -26.62 2.24
C PHE A 293 2.01 -26.23 2.25
N PHE A 294 1.11 -27.16 2.57
CA PHE A 294 -0.32 -26.90 2.69
C PHE A 294 -0.63 -25.85 3.76
N PHE A 295 -0.09 -26.00 4.97
CA PHE A 295 -0.36 -25.07 6.08
C PHE A 295 0.05 -23.62 5.80
N ILE A 296 0.94 -23.41 4.83
CA ILE A 296 1.48 -22.09 4.50
C ILE A 296 0.86 -21.52 3.22
N LEU A 297 0.76 -22.35 2.18
CA LEU A 297 0.14 -21.96 0.93
C LEU A 297 -1.36 -21.72 1.09
N TYR A 298 -2.01 -22.34 2.07
CA TYR A 298 -3.43 -22.13 2.31
C TYR A 298 -3.76 -20.71 2.82
N PRO A 299 -3.15 -20.20 3.92
CA PRO A 299 -3.30 -18.80 4.31
C PRO A 299 -2.89 -17.82 3.20
N ALA A 300 -1.85 -18.14 2.43
CA ALA A 300 -1.47 -17.35 1.27
C ALA A 300 -2.58 -17.29 0.22
N ALA A 301 -3.20 -18.43 -0.10
CA ALA A 301 -4.26 -18.50 -1.10
C ALA A 301 -5.48 -17.69 -0.66
N VAL A 302 -5.86 -17.79 0.61
CA VAL A 302 -6.93 -16.98 1.22
C VAL A 302 -6.60 -15.49 1.10
N THR A 303 -5.42 -15.08 1.58
CA THR A 303 -4.99 -13.67 1.60
C THR A 303 -4.96 -13.07 0.19
N PHE A 304 -4.41 -13.79 -0.79
CA PHE A 304 -4.33 -13.30 -2.17
C PHE A 304 -5.68 -13.29 -2.89
N ARG A 305 -6.58 -14.24 -2.59
CA ARG A 305 -7.95 -14.19 -3.12
C ARG A 305 -8.70 -12.99 -2.57
N ASP A 306 -8.59 -12.72 -1.27
CA ASP A 306 -9.18 -11.53 -0.64
C ASP A 306 -8.59 -10.23 -1.21
N TYR A 307 -7.26 -10.21 -1.44
CA TYR A 307 -6.59 -9.10 -2.11
C TYR A 307 -7.16 -8.83 -3.51
N PHE A 308 -7.24 -9.84 -4.36
CA PHE A 308 -7.77 -9.67 -5.72
C PHE A 308 -9.27 -9.40 -5.74
N TRP A 309 -10.04 -9.95 -4.80
CA TRP A 309 -11.45 -9.60 -4.65
C TRP A 309 -11.63 -8.14 -4.26
N SER A 310 -10.83 -7.66 -3.30
CA SER A 310 -10.83 -6.24 -2.91
C SER A 310 -10.45 -5.33 -4.10
N MET A 311 -9.52 -5.75 -4.96
CA MET A 311 -9.19 -5.02 -6.19
C MET A 311 -10.36 -4.96 -7.18
N ASP A 312 -11.10 -6.06 -7.34
CA ASP A 312 -12.30 -6.10 -8.21
C ASP A 312 -13.42 -5.21 -7.68
N THR A 313 -13.72 -5.30 -6.38
CA THR A 313 -14.70 -4.43 -5.73
C THR A 313 -14.34 -2.97 -5.94
N LEU A 314 -13.06 -2.65 -5.79
CA LEU A 314 -12.52 -1.33 -6.08
C LEU A 314 -12.73 -0.92 -7.54
N ALA A 315 -12.34 -1.75 -8.50
CA ALA A 315 -12.50 -1.45 -9.93
C ALA A 315 -13.98 -1.20 -10.28
N GLU A 316 -14.90 -1.94 -9.68
CA GLU A 316 -16.34 -1.75 -9.85
C GLU A 316 -16.85 -0.46 -9.18
N GLN A 317 -16.38 -0.16 -7.96
CA GLN A 317 -16.70 1.08 -7.27
C GLN A 317 -16.21 2.31 -8.03
N LEU A 318 -15.05 2.20 -8.69
CA LEU A 318 -14.53 3.27 -9.54
C LEU A 318 -15.34 3.44 -10.81
N ARG A 319 -15.69 2.34 -11.48
CA ARG A 319 -16.51 2.40 -12.71
C ARG A 319 -17.86 3.06 -12.44
N ASN A 320 -18.46 2.75 -11.31
CA ASN A 320 -19.75 3.30 -10.88
C ASN A 320 -19.59 4.47 -9.88
N PHE A 321 -18.39 5.07 -9.81
CA PHE A 321 -18.12 6.13 -8.85
C PHE A 321 -19.08 7.29 -9.11
N CYS A 322 -19.80 7.72 -8.07
CA CYS A 322 -20.63 8.92 -8.11
C CYS A 322 -20.45 9.64 -6.77
N ILE A 323 -20.14 10.92 -6.82
CA ILE A 323 -19.83 11.70 -5.62
C ILE A 323 -21.06 11.86 -4.72
N ALA A 324 -22.27 11.86 -5.29
CA ALA A 324 -23.51 11.88 -4.54
C ALA A 324 -23.62 10.67 -3.58
N ASN A 325 -23.08 9.52 -3.97
CA ASN A 325 -23.09 8.28 -3.17
C ASN A 325 -22.00 8.23 -2.09
N SER A 326 -21.05 9.17 -2.09
CA SER A 326 -20.07 9.26 -1.00
C SER A 326 -20.77 9.58 0.32
N LYS A 327 -20.19 9.19 1.45
CA LYS A 327 -20.70 9.39 2.80
C LYS A 327 -19.93 10.50 3.49
N CYS A 328 -20.67 11.35 4.20
CA CYS A 328 -20.15 12.45 5.01
C CYS A 328 -20.66 12.26 6.45
N HIS A 329 -19.80 12.48 7.46
CA HIS A 329 -20.19 12.25 8.86
C HIS A 329 -21.38 13.12 9.27
N CYS A 330 -21.29 14.43 8.98
CA CYS A 330 -22.35 15.42 9.20
C CYS A 330 -23.72 14.97 8.67
N CYS A 331 -23.74 14.40 7.45
CA CYS A 331 -24.93 13.88 6.79
C CYS A 331 -25.49 12.64 7.49
N SER A 332 -24.60 11.71 7.89
CA SER A 332 -24.99 10.44 8.51
C SER A 332 -25.55 10.60 9.92
N THR A 333 -25.19 11.67 10.62
CA THR A 333 -25.73 12.03 11.94
C THR A 333 -26.98 12.93 11.86
N GLY A 334 -27.49 13.21 10.65
CA GLY A 334 -28.72 13.98 10.47
C GLY A 334 -28.59 15.49 10.73
N HIS A 335 -27.39 16.07 10.59
CA HIS A 335 -27.13 17.50 10.84
C HIS A 335 -27.58 17.96 12.25
N PRO A 336 -26.89 17.50 13.32
CA PRO A 336 -27.30 17.81 14.69
C PRO A 336 -27.34 19.31 14.97
N ASP A 337 -26.43 20.07 14.34
CA ASP A 337 -26.44 21.52 14.32
C ASP A 337 -26.65 22.01 12.88
N ARG A 338 -27.81 22.62 12.62
CA ARG A 338 -28.16 23.20 11.31
C ARG A 338 -27.58 24.60 11.11
N SER A 339 -26.97 25.20 12.12
CA SER A 339 -26.28 26.49 12.01
C SER A 339 -24.91 26.37 11.35
N VAL A 340 -24.37 25.14 11.27
CA VAL A 340 -23.11 24.82 10.60
C VAL A 340 -23.39 24.35 9.18
N PRO A 341 -22.71 24.89 8.16
CA PRO A 341 -22.89 24.41 6.80
C PRO A 341 -22.48 22.95 6.64
N CYS A 342 -23.18 22.23 5.77
CA CYS A 342 -22.93 20.81 5.55
C CYS A 342 -21.57 20.57 4.87
N ASP A 343 -20.73 19.67 5.41
CA ASP A 343 -19.48 19.23 4.77
C ASP A 343 -19.64 18.87 3.29
N ARG A 344 -20.75 18.18 2.94
CA ARG A 344 -21.05 17.81 1.56
C ARG A 344 -21.21 19.02 0.68
N GLU A 345 -21.95 20.00 1.14
CA GLU A 345 -22.20 21.21 0.38
C GLU A 345 -20.90 21.98 0.12
N ILE A 346 -20.08 22.16 1.16
CA ILE A 346 -18.76 22.79 1.06
C ILE A 346 -17.88 22.05 0.04
N VAL A 347 -17.74 20.72 0.18
CA VAL A 347 -16.88 19.90 -0.70
C VAL A 347 -17.38 19.93 -2.15
N LEU A 348 -18.69 19.80 -2.39
CA LEU A 348 -19.24 19.84 -3.74
C LEU A 348 -19.02 21.21 -4.40
N ARG A 349 -19.16 22.31 -3.65
CA ARG A 349 -18.83 23.65 -4.14
C ARG A 349 -17.35 23.78 -4.50
N CYS A 350 -16.44 23.27 -3.68
CA CYS A 350 -15.01 23.23 -4.00
C CYS A 350 -14.74 22.46 -5.30
N ILE A 351 -15.35 21.29 -5.46
CA ILE A 351 -15.18 20.45 -6.65
C ILE A 351 -15.72 21.14 -7.90
N ARG A 352 -16.89 21.77 -7.84
CA ARG A 352 -17.43 22.57 -8.95
C ARG A 352 -16.49 23.72 -9.31
N ARG A 353 -15.91 24.42 -8.34
CA ARG A 353 -14.92 25.49 -8.60
C ARG A 353 -13.63 24.96 -9.26
N TRP A 354 -13.17 23.78 -8.88
CA TRP A 354 -11.93 23.21 -9.42
C TRP A 354 -12.06 22.57 -10.79
N PHE A 355 -13.17 21.87 -11.04
CA PHE A 355 -13.41 21.02 -12.21
C PHE A 355 -14.56 21.52 -13.10
N GLY A 356 -15.20 22.63 -12.76
CA GLY A 356 -16.37 23.19 -13.47
C GLY A 356 -17.69 22.49 -13.11
N SER A 357 -17.68 21.16 -12.95
CA SER A 357 -18.86 20.40 -12.53
C SER A 357 -18.50 19.13 -11.77
N GLU A 358 -19.45 18.61 -10.99
CA GLU A 358 -19.31 17.29 -10.35
C GLU A 358 -19.15 16.18 -11.38
N LYS A 359 -19.86 16.26 -12.50
CA LYS A 359 -19.78 15.28 -13.59
C LYS A 359 -18.38 15.24 -14.19
N THR A 360 -17.79 16.40 -14.49
CA THR A 360 -16.41 16.49 -15.01
C THR A 360 -15.41 15.88 -14.03
N PHE A 361 -15.58 16.12 -12.73
CA PHE A 361 -14.76 15.50 -11.72
C PHE A 361 -14.94 13.97 -11.68
N GLU A 362 -16.18 13.48 -11.66
CA GLU A 362 -16.47 12.05 -11.68
C GLU A 362 -15.88 11.36 -12.91
N ASP A 363 -16.02 11.95 -14.09
CA ASP A 363 -15.45 11.43 -15.34
C ASP A 363 -13.92 11.41 -15.29
N THR A 364 -13.31 12.44 -14.70
CA THR A 364 -11.86 12.47 -14.42
C THR A 364 -11.45 11.32 -13.50
N VAL A 365 -12.17 11.10 -12.40
CA VAL A 365 -11.88 10.02 -11.44
C VAL A 365 -12.06 8.64 -12.09
N ARG A 366 -13.15 8.43 -12.84
CA ARG A 366 -13.45 7.18 -13.56
C ARG A 366 -12.41 6.87 -14.64
N ALA A 367 -11.85 7.87 -15.29
CA ALA A 367 -10.81 7.69 -16.31
C ALA A 367 -9.41 7.50 -15.70
N LEU A 368 -9.04 8.35 -14.73
CA LEU A 368 -7.69 8.41 -14.19
C LEU A 368 -7.38 7.29 -13.19
N LEU A 369 -8.27 7.01 -12.24
CA LEU A 369 -7.94 6.05 -11.18
C LEU A 369 -7.67 4.64 -11.71
N PRO A 370 -8.52 4.05 -12.59
CA PRO A 370 -8.24 2.73 -13.14
C PRO A 370 -6.91 2.63 -13.90
N SER A 371 -6.51 3.68 -14.63
CA SER A 371 -5.23 3.68 -15.35
C SER A 371 -4.05 3.74 -14.38
N LEU A 372 -4.12 4.59 -13.35
CA LEU A 372 -3.11 4.63 -12.28
C LEU A 372 -2.98 3.29 -11.55
N PHE A 373 -4.10 2.61 -11.29
CA PHE A 373 -4.08 1.28 -10.67
C PHE A 373 -3.38 0.24 -11.55
N ALA A 374 -3.70 0.22 -12.84
CA ALA A 374 -3.11 -0.71 -13.79
C ALA A 374 -1.60 -0.46 -13.96
N GLU A 375 -1.18 0.80 -14.01
CA GLU A 375 0.23 1.20 -14.13
C GLU A 375 1.03 0.84 -12.87
N GLN A 376 0.52 1.17 -11.69
CA GLN A 376 1.31 1.06 -10.45
C GLN A 376 1.38 -0.34 -9.87
N LEU A 377 0.34 -1.16 -10.02
CA LEU A 377 0.33 -2.53 -9.50
C LEU A 377 0.93 -3.54 -10.49
N GLY A 378 1.11 -3.13 -11.75
CA GLY A 378 1.58 -3.99 -12.83
C GLY A 378 0.59 -5.11 -13.18
N ARG A 379 0.99 -5.95 -14.13
CA ARG A 379 0.11 -6.98 -14.75
C ARG A 379 -0.47 -7.99 -13.76
N PHE A 380 0.29 -8.33 -12.72
CA PHE A 380 -0.11 -9.33 -11.73
C PHE A 380 -0.75 -8.72 -10.47
N GLY A 381 -0.96 -7.40 -10.44
CA GLY A 381 -1.49 -6.72 -9.26
C GLY A 381 -0.49 -6.63 -8.09
N PHE A 382 0.77 -7.01 -8.29
CA PHE A 382 1.84 -6.91 -7.31
C PHE A 382 3.14 -6.46 -8.02
N PRO A 383 3.77 -5.33 -7.64
CA PRO A 383 4.96 -4.85 -8.33
C PRO A 383 6.15 -5.81 -8.20
N TYR A 384 6.82 -6.09 -9.32
CA TYR A 384 7.92 -7.07 -9.39
C TYR A 384 9.07 -6.75 -8.41
N TRP A 385 9.49 -5.49 -8.30
CA TRP A 385 10.57 -5.13 -7.38
C TRP A 385 10.19 -5.32 -5.91
N LEU A 386 8.92 -5.13 -5.55
CA LEU A 386 8.42 -5.43 -4.19
C LEU A 386 8.35 -6.95 -3.95
N LEU A 387 8.11 -7.73 -5.01
CA LEU A 387 8.17 -9.18 -4.93
C LEU A 387 9.61 -9.62 -4.64
N LEU A 388 10.61 -9.02 -5.29
CA LEU A 388 12.03 -9.30 -5.02
C LEU A 388 12.42 -8.97 -3.58
N VAL A 389 11.95 -7.84 -3.04
CA VAL A 389 12.14 -7.46 -1.63
C VAL A 389 11.55 -8.53 -0.70
N ALA A 390 10.34 -9.02 -0.98
CA ALA A 390 9.69 -10.03 -0.17
C ALA A 390 10.33 -11.43 -0.30
N THR A 391 11.08 -11.70 -1.36
CA THR A 391 11.68 -13.02 -1.65
C THR A 391 13.19 -13.09 -1.39
N CYS A 392 13.81 -12.05 -0.81
CA CYS A 392 15.23 -12.07 -0.44
C CYS A 392 15.69 -13.28 0.41
N PRO A 393 14.89 -13.90 1.29
CA PRO A 393 15.30 -15.12 2.00
C PRO A 393 15.71 -16.28 1.08
N MET A 394 15.13 -16.36 -0.12
CA MET A 394 15.53 -17.32 -1.15
C MET A 394 16.99 -17.10 -1.57
N LEU A 395 17.35 -15.86 -1.87
CA LEU A 395 18.72 -15.49 -2.23
C LEU A 395 19.70 -15.86 -1.12
N TRP A 396 19.39 -15.51 0.13
CA TRP A 396 20.29 -15.77 1.27
C TRP A 396 20.54 -17.26 1.49
N SER A 397 19.49 -18.08 1.36
CA SER A 397 19.60 -19.53 1.55
C SER A 397 20.41 -20.20 0.44
N LEU A 398 20.29 -19.70 -0.80
CA LEU A 398 21.11 -20.21 -1.91
C LEU A 398 22.57 -19.77 -1.79
N LEU A 399 22.86 -18.59 -1.22
CA LEU A 399 24.22 -18.15 -0.90
C LEU A 399 24.86 -19.01 0.19
N ASP A 400 24.10 -19.39 1.22
CA ASP A 400 24.55 -20.33 2.26
C ASP A 400 24.97 -21.69 1.66
N LEU A 401 24.19 -22.21 0.70
CA LEU A 401 24.56 -23.41 -0.06
C LEU A 401 25.83 -23.19 -0.88
N THR A 402 25.95 -22.06 -1.58
CA THR A 402 27.17 -21.69 -2.32
C THR A 402 28.40 -21.72 -1.43
N VAL A 403 28.35 -21.10 -0.25
CA VAL A 403 29.47 -21.06 0.71
C VAL A 403 29.81 -22.45 1.22
N SER A 404 28.80 -23.26 1.54
CA SER A 404 28.99 -24.62 2.06
C SER A 404 29.73 -25.51 1.04
N HIS A 405 29.37 -25.40 -0.24
CA HIS A 405 30.01 -26.10 -1.35
C HIS A 405 31.43 -25.58 -1.63
N TRP A 406 31.62 -24.25 -1.57
CA TRP A 406 32.94 -23.63 -1.70
C TRP A 406 33.92 -24.17 -0.66
N LEU A 407 33.52 -24.23 0.61
CA LEU A 407 34.37 -24.70 1.70
C LEU A 407 34.70 -26.19 1.64
N ARG A 408 33.90 -27.00 0.94
CA ARG A 408 34.20 -28.40 0.65
C ARG A 408 35.22 -28.57 -0.49
N GLY A 409 35.54 -27.49 -1.21
CA GLY A 409 36.41 -27.53 -2.38
C GLY A 409 35.77 -28.19 -3.59
N ASP A 410 34.44 -28.35 -3.62
CA ASP A 410 33.75 -28.90 -4.78
C ASP A 410 33.46 -27.81 -5.83
N HIS A 411 33.27 -28.20 -7.09
CA HIS A 411 32.95 -27.25 -8.16
C HIS A 411 31.47 -26.85 -8.22
N PHE A 412 30.64 -27.29 -7.26
CA PHE A 412 29.19 -27.02 -7.28
C PHE A 412 28.84 -25.61 -6.80
N TRP A 413 29.74 -24.91 -6.10
CA TRP A 413 29.47 -23.53 -5.65
C TRP A 413 29.14 -22.59 -6.83
N GLN A 414 29.75 -22.80 -8.00
CA GLN A 414 29.49 -22.00 -9.21
C GLN A 414 28.05 -22.17 -9.70
N PHE A 415 27.55 -23.41 -9.65
CA PHE A 415 26.17 -23.72 -9.96
C PHE A 415 25.23 -23.00 -9.00
N TRP A 416 25.45 -23.14 -7.70
CA TRP A 416 24.60 -22.51 -6.69
C TRP A 416 24.63 -20.98 -6.74
N LEU A 417 25.77 -20.38 -7.07
CA LEU A 417 25.87 -18.93 -7.26
C LEU A 417 25.04 -18.45 -8.44
N GLY A 418 25.14 -19.13 -9.60
CA GLY A 418 24.31 -18.82 -10.76
C GLY A 418 22.81 -19.09 -10.53
N ALA A 419 22.50 -20.22 -9.87
CA ALA A 419 21.15 -20.58 -9.49
C ALA A 419 20.54 -19.56 -8.52
N SER A 420 21.31 -19.00 -7.59
CA SER A 420 20.86 -17.96 -6.65
C SER A 420 20.17 -16.81 -7.37
N GLY A 421 20.83 -16.25 -8.40
CA GLY A 421 20.26 -15.18 -9.22
C GLY A 421 19.07 -15.64 -10.06
N GLY A 422 19.19 -16.78 -10.74
CA GLY A 422 18.13 -17.31 -11.62
C GLY A 422 16.83 -17.65 -10.89
N TRP A 423 16.93 -18.21 -9.68
CA TRP A 423 15.79 -18.53 -8.83
C TRP A 423 15.13 -17.29 -8.25
N TRP A 424 15.93 -16.38 -7.68
CA TRP A 424 15.40 -15.16 -7.06
C TRP A 424 14.79 -14.18 -8.06
N LEU A 425 15.44 -13.97 -9.21
CA LEU A 425 15.00 -13.03 -10.23
C LEU A 425 13.98 -13.63 -11.22
N GLY A 426 14.01 -14.95 -11.44
CA GLY A 426 13.23 -15.60 -12.49
C GLY A 426 12.21 -16.61 -11.96
N ALA A 427 12.69 -17.77 -11.51
CA ALA A 427 11.83 -18.92 -11.22
C ALA A 427 10.81 -18.65 -10.10
N HIS A 428 11.23 -18.01 -9.01
CA HIS A 428 10.32 -17.72 -7.90
C HIS A 428 9.28 -16.65 -8.24
N PRO A 429 9.65 -15.49 -8.83
CA PRO A 429 8.67 -14.57 -9.40
C PRO A 429 7.72 -15.26 -10.38
N PHE A 430 8.21 -16.28 -11.09
CA PHE A 430 7.38 -17.04 -12.01
C PHE A 430 6.30 -17.87 -11.32
N ALA A 431 6.70 -18.69 -10.34
CA ALA A 431 5.78 -19.44 -9.52
C ALA A 431 4.76 -18.51 -8.82
N ALA A 432 5.23 -17.38 -8.26
CA ALA A 432 4.37 -16.39 -7.65
C ALA A 432 3.35 -15.80 -8.64
N GLY A 433 3.75 -15.51 -9.88
CA GLY A 433 2.84 -15.04 -10.94
C GLY A 433 1.71 -16.03 -11.26
N LEU A 434 2.01 -17.32 -11.33
CA LEU A 434 1.00 -18.38 -11.52
C LEU A 434 0.07 -18.51 -10.30
N PHE A 435 0.62 -18.39 -9.10
CA PHE A 435 -0.14 -18.33 -7.86
C PHE A 435 -1.10 -17.14 -7.85
N PHE A 436 -0.62 -15.95 -8.19
CA PHE A 436 -1.43 -14.75 -8.30
C PHE A 436 -2.52 -14.89 -9.35
N TYR A 437 -2.20 -15.49 -10.51
CA TYR A 437 -3.19 -15.78 -11.54
C TYR A 437 -4.28 -16.72 -11.04
N GLY A 438 -3.93 -17.84 -10.40
CA GLY A 438 -4.90 -18.77 -9.82
C GLY A 438 -5.79 -18.10 -8.76
N ALA A 439 -5.18 -17.36 -7.84
CA ALA A 439 -5.89 -16.60 -6.80
C ALA A 439 -6.82 -15.56 -7.42
N LYS A 440 -6.38 -14.86 -8.47
CA LYS A 440 -7.20 -13.91 -9.22
C LYS A 440 -8.37 -14.63 -9.90
N VAL A 441 -8.16 -15.70 -10.65
CA VAL A 441 -9.25 -16.44 -11.33
C VAL A 441 -10.30 -16.92 -10.33
N LEU A 442 -9.88 -17.39 -9.15
CA LEU A 442 -10.75 -17.94 -8.12
C LEU A 442 -11.14 -16.94 -7.01
N ARG A 443 -10.89 -15.64 -7.20
CA ARG A 443 -11.08 -14.59 -6.17
C ARG A 443 -12.52 -14.42 -5.67
N ALA A 444 -13.52 -14.68 -6.51
CA ALA A 444 -14.92 -14.45 -6.15
C ALA A 444 -15.30 -15.21 -4.85
N PRO A 445 -16.02 -14.58 -3.91
CA PRO A 445 -16.43 -15.22 -2.67
C PRO A 445 -17.31 -16.43 -2.97
N ALA A 446 -17.16 -17.50 -2.20
CA ALA A 446 -17.99 -18.69 -2.36
C ALA A 446 -19.27 -18.59 -1.52
N ARG A 447 -20.38 -19.14 -2.04
CA ARG A 447 -21.66 -19.22 -1.30
C ARG A 447 -21.60 -20.17 -0.10
N SER A 448 -20.64 -21.10 -0.06
CA SER A 448 -20.47 -22.07 1.01
C SER A 448 -19.00 -22.22 1.40
N ARG A 449 -18.73 -22.54 2.66
CA ARG A 449 -17.37 -22.74 3.19
C ARG A 449 -16.61 -23.84 2.44
N LEU A 450 -17.27 -24.96 2.10
CA LEU A 450 -16.64 -26.05 1.36
C LEU A 450 -16.14 -25.60 -0.02
N ARG A 451 -16.95 -24.82 -0.75
CA ARG A 451 -16.53 -24.26 -2.05
C ARG A 451 -15.38 -23.28 -1.90
N ASP A 452 -15.34 -22.53 -0.79
CA ASP A 452 -14.23 -21.63 -0.53
C ASP A 452 -12.92 -22.38 -0.26
N VAL A 453 -12.98 -23.42 0.57
CA VAL A 453 -11.85 -24.34 0.80
C VAL A 453 -11.38 -24.93 -0.52
N LEU A 454 -12.29 -25.49 -1.34
CA LEU A 454 -11.93 -26.08 -2.63
C LEU A 454 -11.27 -25.07 -3.58
N LYS A 455 -11.74 -23.82 -3.61
CA LYS A 455 -11.08 -22.76 -4.38
C LYS A 455 -9.64 -22.52 -3.90
N ASN A 456 -9.43 -22.42 -2.59
CA ASN A 456 -8.07 -22.28 -2.04
C ASN A 456 -7.19 -23.49 -2.41
N LEU A 457 -7.71 -24.71 -2.31
CA LEU A 457 -7.00 -25.92 -2.71
C LEU A 457 -6.63 -25.93 -4.18
N CYS A 458 -7.52 -25.46 -5.06
CA CYS A 458 -7.23 -25.35 -6.49
C CYS A 458 -6.10 -24.35 -6.77
N VAL A 459 -6.03 -23.22 -6.05
CA VAL A 459 -4.91 -22.26 -6.18
C VAL A 459 -3.58 -22.92 -5.82
N ILE A 460 -3.56 -23.71 -4.74
CA ILE A 460 -2.37 -24.45 -4.29
C ILE A 460 -2.00 -25.52 -5.33
N ALA A 461 -2.97 -26.33 -5.75
CA ALA A 461 -2.76 -27.44 -6.69
C ALA A 461 -2.22 -26.96 -8.05
N LEU A 462 -2.62 -25.77 -8.51
CA LEU A 462 -2.09 -25.18 -9.74
C LEU A 462 -0.58 -24.89 -9.67
N ASN A 463 -0.04 -24.64 -8.48
CA ASN A 463 1.37 -24.31 -8.27
C ASN A 463 2.25 -25.51 -7.97
N LEU A 464 1.67 -26.62 -7.51
CA LEU A 464 2.42 -27.84 -7.20
C LEU A 464 3.24 -28.37 -8.39
N PRO A 465 2.71 -28.46 -9.64
CA PRO A 465 3.51 -28.91 -10.78
C PRO A 465 4.72 -28.02 -11.05
N VAL A 466 4.61 -26.71 -10.85
CA VAL A 466 5.74 -25.80 -11.05
C VAL A 466 6.79 -26.02 -9.98
N LEU A 467 6.40 -26.14 -8.71
CA LEU A 467 7.34 -26.47 -7.64
C LEU A 467 8.02 -27.82 -7.90
N VAL A 468 7.24 -28.87 -8.19
CA VAL A 468 7.76 -30.21 -8.50
C VAL A 468 8.66 -30.21 -9.73
N LEU A 469 8.29 -29.52 -10.80
CA LEU A 469 9.12 -29.42 -12.00
C LEU A 469 10.41 -28.67 -11.71
N THR A 470 10.36 -27.56 -10.99
CA THR A 470 11.55 -26.74 -10.74
C THR A 470 12.51 -27.45 -9.80
N PHE A 471 12.02 -28.18 -8.79
CA PHE A 471 12.86 -29.03 -7.93
C PHE A 471 13.31 -30.32 -8.61
N GLY A 472 12.40 -30.99 -9.32
CA GLY A 472 12.69 -32.23 -10.03
C GLY A 472 13.71 -32.05 -11.15
N LEU A 473 13.68 -30.92 -11.87
CA LEU A 473 14.71 -30.59 -12.86
C LEU A 473 16.09 -30.43 -12.24
N ASN A 474 16.19 -29.81 -11.05
CA ASN A 474 17.47 -29.72 -10.35
C ASN A 474 18.00 -31.11 -9.97
N GLU A 475 17.15 -31.96 -9.40
CA GLU A 475 17.53 -33.33 -9.02
C GLU A 475 17.95 -34.16 -10.24
N ILE A 476 17.19 -34.08 -11.34
CA ILE A 476 17.52 -34.74 -12.60
C ILE A 476 18.90 -34.30 -13.10
N LEU A 477 19.17 -33.00 -13.10
CA LEU A 477 20.45 -32.46 -13.54
C LEU A 477 21.62 -32.91 -12.66
N ILE A 478 21.40 -33.05 -11.34
CA ILE A 478 22.37 -33.59 -10.40
C ILE A 478 22.62 -35.09 -10.66
N ILE A 479 21.55 -35.87 -10.85
CA ILE A 479 21.62 -37.32 -11.10
C ILE A 479 22.40 -37.64 -12.38
N PHE A 480 22.22 -36.85 -13.45
CA PHE A 480 22.88 -37.10 -14.73
C PHE A 480 24.37 -36.70 -14.76
N GLN A 481 24.96 -36.28 -13.63
CA GLN A 481 26.39 -35.92 -13.50
C GLN A 481 26.89 -34.97 -14.59
N MET A 482 26.00 -34.10 -15.10
CA MET A 482 26.37 -33.10 -16.10
C MET A 482 27.43 -32.17 -15.51
N PRO A 483 28.42 -31.70 -16.32
CA PRO A 483 29.41 -30.75 -15.82
C PRO A 483 28.73 -29.56 -15.16
N THR A 484 29.14 -29.23 -13.92
CA THR A 484 28.43 -28.28 -13.05
C THR A 484 28.19 -26.91 -13.70
N TYR A 485 29.15 -26.44 -14.49
CA TYR A 485 29.02 -25.20 -15.25
C TYR A 485 27.94 -25.27 -16.34
N LEU A 486 27.82 -26.40 -17.03
CA LEU A 486 26.82 -26.61 -18.08
C LEU A 486 25.42 -26.71 -17.46
N THR A 487 25.31 -27.40 -16.33
CA THR A 487 24.08 -27.46 -15.52
C THR A 487 23.64 -26.07 -15.06
N ALA A 488 24.57 -25.23 -14.62
CA ALA A 488 24.30 -23.85 -14.21
C ALA A 488 23.80 -22.99 -15.36
N ILE A 489 24.44 -23.11 -16.52
CA ILE A 489 24.06 -22.39 -17.75
C ILE A 489 22.67 -22.85 -18.21
N ILE A 490 22.40 -24.16 -18.23
CA ILE A 490 21.10 -24.70 -18.67
C ILE A 490 20.00 -24.29 -17.70
N ALA A 491 20.18 -24.51 -16.39
CA ALA A 491 19.19 -24.14 -15.37
C ALA A 491 18.94 -22.63 -15.36
N GLY A 492 20.01 -21.83 -15.38
CA GLY A 492 19.94 -20.37 -15.49
C GLY A 492 19.18 -19.94 -16.75
N SER A 493 19.50 -20.53 -17.91
CA SER A 493 18.82 -20.25 -19.17
C SER A 493 17.34 -20.62 -19.12
N ILE A 494 16.98 -21.79 -18.57
CA ILE A 494 15.58 -22.21 -18.39
C ILE A 494 14.84 -21.22 -17.50
N HIS A 495 15.42 -20.82 -16.36
CA HIS A 495 14.77 -19.88 -15.44
C HIS A 495 14.65 -18.48 -16.03
N ILE A 496 15.66 -18.00 -16.77
CA ILE A 496 15.61 -16.75 -17.51
C ILE A 496 14.54 -16.84 -18.60
N SER A 497 14.49 -17.93 -19.36
CA SER A 497 13.45 -18.16 -20.38
C SER A 497 12.06 -18.22 -19.75
N LEU A 498 11.87 -18.81 -18.57
CA LEU A 498 10.61 -18.78 -17.85
C LEU A 498 10.23 -17.36 -17.42
N ALA A 499 11.19 -16.59 -16.89
CA ALA A 499 10.99 -15.19 -16.49
C ALA A 499 10.59 -14.32 -17.69
N VAL A 500 11.32 -14.45 -18.81
CA VAL A 500 11.02 -13.81 -20.10
C VAL A 500 9.65 -14.28 -20.59
N THR A 501 9.37 -15.58 -20.55
CA THR A 501 8.07 -16.13 -20.95
C THR A 501 6.94 -15.51 -20.15
N LEU A 502 7.07 -15.31 -18.83
CA LEU A 502 6.04 -14.60 -18.06
C LEU A 502 5.92 -13.13 -18.41
N TRP A 503 7.05 -12.48 -18.65
CA TRP A 503 7.08 -11.09 -19.04
C TRP A 503 6.34 -10.85 -20.37
N PHE A 504 6.46 -11.80 -21.30
CA PHE A 504 5.84 -11.73 -22.63
C PHE A 504 4.57 -12.57 -22.77
N SER A 505 4.22 -13.34 -21.75
CA SER A 505 3.11 -14.29 -21.78
C SER A 505 1.77 -13.56 -21.90
N PRO A 506 0.85 -14.06 -22.75
CA PRO A 506 -0.51 -13.55 -22.85
C PRO A 506 -1.35 -13.84 -21.60
N PHE A 507 -0.88 -14.68 -20.65
CA PHE A 507 -1.50 -14.86 -19.33
C PHE A 507 -1.46 -13.59 -18.48
N GLY A 508 -0.52 -12.68 -18.76
CA GLY A 508 -0.64 -11.28 -18.40
C GLY A 508 -1.71 -10.65 -19.27
N LEU A 509 -2.97 -10.93 -18.93
CA LEU A 509 -4.20 -10.44 -19.55
C LEU A 509 -3.88 -9.32 -20.52
N ARG A 510 -4.12 -9.55 -21.83
CA ARG A 510 -4.65 -8.48 -22.67
C ARG A 510 -5.70 -7.83 -21.79
N HIS A 511 -5.37 -6.66 -21.24
CA HIS A 511 -6.38 -5.70 -20.89
C HIS A 511 -7.20 -5.72 -22.16
N ARG A 512 -8.43 -6.24 -22.10
CA ARG A 512 -9.43 -5.84 -23.07
C ARG A 512 -9.33 -4.34 -22.92
N SER A 513 -8.61 -3.71 -23.84
CA SER A 513 -8.79 -2.31 -24.13
C SER A 513 -10.29 -2.25 -24.25
N SER A 514 -10.94 -1.72 -23.21
CA SER A 514 -12.03 -0.80 -23.39
C SER A 514 -11.80 -0.18 -24.75
N GLY A 515 -12.58 -0.63 -25.73
CA GLY A 515 -12.33 -0.29 -27.13
C GLY A 515 -12.10 1.21 -27.21
N THR A 516 -11.08 1.62 -27.97
CA THR A 516 -11.13 2.88 -28.71
C THR A 516 -11.79 4.03 -27.94
N LEU A 517 -11.18 4.48 -26.84
CA LEU A 517 -11.38 5.82 -26.27
C LEU A 517 -10.16 6.71 -26.55
N GLU A 518 -9.43 6.39 -27.63
CA GLU A 518 -8.31 7.17 -28.14
C GLU A 518 -8.71 8.09 -29.31
N GLN A 519 -10.00 8.20 -29.61
CA GLN A 519 -10.54 9.25 -30.48
C GLN A 519 -11.59 10.04 -29.70
N GLU A 520 -11.37 11.35 -29.60
CA GLU A 520 -12.22 12.36 -28.96
C GLU A 520 -12.09 12.50 -27.43
N ALA A 521 -10.88 12.80 -26.94
CA ALA A 521 -10.81 13.80 -25.88
C ALA A 521 -11.14 15.16 -26.53
N PRO A 522 -12.25 15.84 -26.17
CA PRO A 522 -12.48 17.20 -26.63
C PRO A 522 -11.30 18.04 -26.17
N ALA A 523 -10.67 18.76 -27.10
CA ALA A 523 -9.74 19.81 -26.76
C ALA A 523 -10.43 20.69 -25.72
N VAL A 524 -9.94 20.64 -24.47
CA VAL A 524 -10.35 21.59 -23.44
C VAL A 524 -9.89 22.92 -23.99
N ALA A 525 -10.85 23.69 -24.49
CA ALA A 525 -10.65 25.04 -24.98
C ALA A 525 -10.01 25.84 -23.85
N THR A 526 -8.71 26.08 -23.98
CA THR A 526 -8.03 27.17 -23.29
C THR A 526 -8.46 28.45 -23.98
N ASP A 527 -9.70 28.86 -23.77
CA ASP A 527 -10.20 30.16 -24.23
C ASP A 527 -9.64 31.24 -23.30
N GLY A 528 -8.86 32.13 -23.91
CA GLY A 528 -8.65 33.54 -23.56
C GLY A 528 -8.53 33.91 -22.08
N MET A 529 -7.31 33.90 -21.55
CA MET A 529 -6.90 35.00 -20.68
C MET A 529 -6.01 35.92 -21.51
N ASP A 530 -6.64 36.99 -22.00
CA ASP A 530 -6.00 38.13 -22.65
C ASP A 530 -4.92 38.73 -21.73
N GLU A 531 -3.68 38.72 -22.21
CA GLU A 531 -2.67 39.69 -21.83
C GLU A 531 -3.09 41.07 -22.34
N SER A 532 -3.72 41.86 -21.46
CA SER A 532 -3.78 43.31 -21.63
C SER A 532 -3.54 44.00 -20.29
N ALA A 533 -2.27 44.27 -20.01
CA ALA A 533 -1.87 45.32 -19.07
C ALA A 533 -0.51 45.86 -19.50
N GLY A 534 -0.55 46.86 -20.39
CA GLY A 534 0.44 47.91 -20.39
C GLY A 534 0.00 48.99 -19.40
N ILE A 535 0.85 49.25 -18.40
CA ILE A 535 1.46 50.53 -18.01
C ILE A 535 2.51 50.20 -16.94
#